data_AF-A0A523HUE4-F1
#
_entry.id   AF-A0A523HUE4-F1
#
_cell.length_a   1.000
_cell.length_b   1.000
_cell.length_c   1.000
_cell.angle_alpha   90.00
_cell.angle_beta   90.00
_cell.angle_gamma   90.00
#
_symmetry.space_group_name_H-M   'P 1'
#
loop_
_entity.id
_entity.type
_entity.pdbx_description
1 polymer ?
#
loop_
_entity_poly.entity_id
_entity_poly.type
_entity_poly.pdbx_seq_one_letter_code
_entity_poly.pdbx_strand_id
1 'polypeptide(L)' 'MTATAFNTRLNPLGATQNPLFSSDIGHWDVPDSRDVLAEAFELVDNGLLTTEDFRRFVYENPRRFHSRANPGFFDGTCIA' A
#
# COMPACT_ATOMS: atom_id res chain seq x y z
N MET A 1 -4.91 9.21 -6.77
CA MET A 1 -3.74 8.67 -7.50
C MET A 1 -3.57 7.16 -7.30
N THR A 2 -3.69 6.60 -6.09
CA THR A 2 -3.41 5.18 -5.79
C THR A 2 -4.03 4.17 -6.76
N ALA A 3 -5.31 4.32 -7.14
CA ALA A 3 -5.98 3.40 -8.06
C ALA A 3 -5.35 3.34 -9.47
N THR A 4 -4.74 4.43 -9.95
CA THR A 4 -4.13 4.44 -11.30
C THR A 4 -2.88 3.55 -11.36
N ALA A 5 -2.22 3.31 -10.23
CA ALA A 5 -1.07 2.41 -10.14
C ALA A 5 -1.40 0.96 -10.57
N PHE A 6 -2.67 0.55 -10.41
CA PHE A 6 -3.17 -0.79 -10.77
C PHE A 6 -3.94 -0.82 -12.09
N ASN A 7 -4.19 0.33 -12.71
CA ASN A 7 -5.00 0.40 -13.93
C ASN A 7 -4.18 0.12 -15.20
N THR A 8 -4.17 -1.14 -15.63
CA THR A 8 -3.45 -1.59 -16.83
C THR A 8 -3.97 -1.01 -18.15
N ARG A 9 -5.19 -0.44 -18.17
CA ARG A 9 -5.70 0.25 -19.37
C ARG A 9 -5.10 1.65 -19.52
N LEU A 10 -4.77 2.30 -18.40
CA LEU A 10 -4.19 3.66 -18.39
C LEU A 10 -2.66 3.61 -18.42
N ASN A 11 -2.06 2.58 -17.83
CA ASN A 11 -0.61 2.50 -17.71
C ASN A 11 0.03 2.03 -19.02
N PRO A 12 1.09 2.71 -19.50
CA PRO A 12 1.84 2.27 -20.67
C PRO A 12 2.25 0.80 -20.57
N LEU A 13 2.21 0.10 -21.71
CA LEU A 13 2.57 -1.33 -21.82
C LEU A 13 1.71 -2.27 -20.94
N GLY A 14 0.55 -1.82 -20.45
CA GLY A 14 -0.27 -2.61 -19.54
C GLY A 14 0.36 -2.81 -18.17
N ALA A 15 1.32 -1.95 -17.78
CA ALA A 15 2.09 -2.13 -16.57
C ALA A 15 1.25 -1.95 -15.30
N THR A 16 1.63 -2.67 -14.25
CA THR A 16 1.17 -2.43 -12.88
C THR A 16 2.36 -1.94 -12.06
N GLN A 17 2.17 -0.86 -11.30
CA GLN A 17 3.20 -0.33 -10.41
C GLN A 17 3.18 -1.07 -9.07
N ASN A 18 4.20 -0.84 -8.23
CA ASN A 18 4.26 -1.38 -6.87
C ASN A 18 4.09 -0.24 -5.86
N PRO A 19 2.86 0.32 -5.67
CA PRO A 19 2.64 1.38 -4.70
C PRO A 19 2.76 0.81 -3.27
N LEU A 20 3.22 1.66 -2.34
CA LEU A 20 3.31 1.36 -0.91
C LEU A 20 2.38 2.29 -0.15
N PHE A 21 1.65 1.74 0.81
CA PHE A 21 0.90 2.53 1.77
C PHE A 21 1.83 3.34 2.67
N SER A 22 1.47 4.61 2.89
CA SER A 22 2.06 5.50 3.88
C SER A 22 0.94 6.34 4.47
N SER A 23 0.96 6.53 5.79
CA SER A 23 -0.09 7.28 6.48
C SER A 23 0.00 8.80 6.30
N ASP A 24 1.18 9.30 5.90
CA ASP A 24 1.49 10.72 5.81
C ASP A 24 1.06 11.54 7.04
N ILE A 25 1.12 10.93 8.23
CA ILE A 25 0.66 11.48 9.52
C ILE A 25 1.36 12.80 9.94
N GLY A 26 2.39 13.22 9.21
CA GLY A 26 3.04 14.51 9.39
C GLY A 26 2.32 15.68 8.72
N HIS A 27 1.29 15.41 7.91
CA HIS A 27 0.46 16.41 7.28
C HIS A 27 -0.63 16.88 8.26
N TRP A 28 -0.68 18.20 8.51
CA TRP A 28 -1.48 18.82 9.58
C TRP A 28 -3.01 18.73 9.39
N ASP A 29 -3.49 18.01 8.36
CA ASP A 29 -4.92 17.82 8.05
C ASP A 29 -5.46 16.43 8.41
N VAL A 30 -4.64 15.55 9.00
CA VAL A 30 -5.07 14.24 9.52
C VAL A 30 -5.38 14.39 11.01
N PRO A 31 -6.65 14.63 11.41
CA PRO A 31 -7.00 14.85 12.81
C PRO A 31 -6.93 13.57 13.64
N ASP A 32 -7.12 12.41 13.02
CA ASP A 32 -7.10 11.11 13.67
C ASP A 32 -6.32 10.09 12.83
N SER A 33 -5.20 9.63 13.36
CA SER A 33 -4.33 8.67 12.68
C SER A 33 -4.88 7.25 12.64
N ARG A 34 -5.89 6.95 13.47
CA ARG A 34 -6.53 5.63 13.54
C ARG A 34 -7.36 5.35 12.29
N ASP A 35 -7.85 6.40 11.65
CA ASP A 35 -8.78 6.29 10.52
C ASP A 35 -8.06 6.15 9.18
N VAL A 36 -6.79 6.56 9.08
CA VAL A 36 -6.05 6.65 7.80
C VAL A 36 -6.07 5.36 6.98
N LEU A 37 -5.99 4.19 7.63
CA LEU A 37 -6.07 2.91 6.94
C LEU A 37 -7.49 2.59 6.46
N ALA A 38 -8.52 2.95 7.26
CA ALA A 38 -9.92 2.78 6.90
C ALA A 38 -10.28 3.70 5.72
N GLU A 39 -9.85 4.96 5.75
CA GLU A 39 -10.00 5.92 4.66
C GLU A 39 -9.35 5.40 3.36
N ALA A 40 -8.15 4.80 3.45
CA ALA A 40 -7.53 4.18 2.29
C ALA A 40 -8.34 2.99 1.74
N PHE A 41 -9.05 2.25 2.61
CA PHE A 41 -9.91 1.13 2.22
C PHE A 41 -11.14 1.58 1.44
N GLU A 42 -11.58 2.84 1.55
CA GLU A 42 -12.69 3.37 0.75
C GLU A 42 -12.44 3.27 -0.76
N LEU A 43 -11.18 3.16 -1.21
CA LEU A 43 -10.86 2.86 -2.61
C LEU A 43 -11.44 1.50 -3.05
N VAL A 44 -11.52 0.53 -2.14
CA VAL A 44 -12.17 -0.76 -2.36
C VAL A 44 -13.68 -0.61 -2.34
N ASP A 45 -14.23 0.08 -1.34
CA ASP A 45 -15.68 0.28 -1.20
C ASP A 45 -16.27 1.02 -2.40
N ASN A 46 -15.54 2.00 -2.92
CA ASN A 46 -15.91 2.75 -4.13
C ASN A 46 -15.62 2.00 -5.45
N GLY A 47 -15.11 0.76 -5.39
CA GLY A 47 -14.82 -0.07 -6.57
C GLY A 47 -13.64 0.40 -7.41
N LEU A 48 -12.77 1.26 -6.88
CA LEU A 48 -11.58 1.77 -7.56
C LEU A 48 -10.39 0.80 -7.45
N LEU A 49 -10.37 -0.03 -6.41
CA LEU A 49 -9.43 -1.12 -6.19
C LEU A 49 -10.16 -2.42 -5.91
N THR A 50 -9.55 -3.55 -6.25
CA THR A 50 -9.95 -4.84 -5.69
C THR A 50 -9.34 -5.01 -4.29
N THR A 51 -9.90 -5.92 -3.48
CA THR A 51 -9.31 -6.30 -2.18
C THR A 51 -7.89 -6.84 -2.34
N GLU A 52 -7.59 -7.49 -3.47
CA GLU A 52 -6.26 -7.99 -3.81
C GLU A 52 -5.27 -6.86 -4.11
N ASP A 53 -5.69 -5.85 -4.89
CA ASP A 53 -4.85 -4.66 -5.12
C ASP A 53 -4.58 -3.90 -3.81
N PHE A 54 -5.59 -3.81 -2.95
CA PHE A 54 -5.43 -3.20 -1.64
C PHE A 54 -4.44 -3.97 -0.75
N ARG A 55 -4.54 -5.29 -0.70
CA ARG A 55 -3.58 -6.17 0.00
C ARG A 55 -2.15 -5.98 -0.51
N ARG A 56 -1.98 -5.84 -1.83
CA ARG A 56 -0.68 -5.53 -2.44
C ARG A 56 -0.15 -4.17 -2.00
N PHE A 57 -1.01 -3.15 -1.97
CA PHE A 57 -0.69 -1.79 -1.58
C PHE A 57 -0.27 -1.66 -0.10
N VAL A 58 -1.04 -2.26 0.83
CA VAL A 58 -0.82 -2.07 2.28
C VAL A 58 0.13 -3.08 2.92
N TYR A 59 0.40 -4.21 2.25
CA TYR A 59 1.21 -5.28 2.84
C TYR A 59 2.28 -5.85 1.90
N GLU A 60 1.91 -6.40 0.75
CA GLU A 60 2.88 -7.17 -0.03
C GLU A 60 3.99 -6.32 -0.65
N ASN A 61 3.64 -5.17 -1.22
CA ASN A 61 4.63 -4.26 -1.81
C ASN A 61 5.55 -3.69 -0.73
N PRO A 62 5.07 -3.20 0.44
CA PRO A 62 5.93 -2.82 1.55
C PRO A 62 6.84 -3.95 2.02
N ARG A 63 6.30 -5.15 2.28
CA ARG A 63 7.09 -6.33 2.68
C ARG A 63 8.19 -6.61 1.67
N ARG A 64 7.83 -6.71 0.39
CA ARG A 64 8.76 -6.98 -0.71
C ARG A 64 9.83 -5.90 -0.81
N PHE A 65 9.46 -4.63 -0.72
CA PHE A 65 10.38 -3.50 -0.82
C PHE A 65 11.46 -3.58 0.26
N HIS A 66 11.05 -3.81 1.52
CA HIS A 66 11.97 -3.86 2.64
C HIS A 66 12.81 -5.15 2.68
N SER A 67 12.22 -6.30 2.36
CA SER A 67 12.89 -7.58 2.56
C SER A 67 13.65 -8.12 1.33
N ARG A 68 13.43 -7.61 0.12
CA ARG A 68 13.98 -8.23 -1.09
C ARG A 68 15.50 -8.20 -1.17
N ALA A 69 16.14 -7.14 -0.66
CA ALA A 69 17.59 -7.00 -0.71
C ALA A 69 18.32 -7.81 0.38
N ASN A 70 17.63 -8.19 1.45
CA ASN A 70 18.20 -8.89 2.59
C ASN A 70 17.31 -10.06 3.03
N PRO A 71 17.68 -11.33 2.76
CA PRO A 71 16.93 -12.49 3.23
C PRO A 71 16.78 -12.56 4.75
N GLY A 72 17.73 -12.02 5.51
CA GLY A 72 17.71 -11.93 6.97
C GLY A 72 17.07 -10.64 7.50
N PHE A 73 16.20 -9.97 6.73
CA PHE A 73 15.62 -8.67 7.10
C PHE A 73 14.95 -8.67 8.48
N PHE A 74 14.38 -9.81 8.89
CA PHE A 74 13.69 -9.96 10.18
C PHE A 74 14.53 -10.68 11.25
N ASP A 75 15.80 -11.02 10.97
CA ASP A 75 16.64 -11.75 11.93
C ASP A 75 16.78 -10.96 13.23
N GLY A 76 16.53 -11.62 14.37
CA GLY A 76 16.56 -10.99 15.68
C GLY A 76 15.34 -10.13 16.03
N THR A 77 14.30 -10.08 15.18
CA THR A 77 13.02 -9.45 15.53
C THR A 77 12.30 -10.29 16.58
N CYS A 78 12.17 -9.77 17.80
CA CYS A 78 11.34 -10.38 18.83
C CYS A 78 9.87 -10.15 18.49
N ILE A 79 9.11 -11.23 18.28
CA ILE A 79 7.65 -11.17 18.21
C ILE A 79 7.13 -11.48 19.62
N ALA A 80 6.47 -10.49 20.23
CA ALA A 80 5.85 -10.59 21.55
C ALA A 80 4.43 -11.16 21.46
#